data_AF-A0A957TVM1-F1
#
_entry.id   AF-A0A957TVM1-F1
#
_cell.length_a   1.000
_cell.length_b   1.000
_cell.length_c   1.000
_cell.angle_alpha   90.00
_cell.angle_beta   90.00
_cell.angle_gamma   90.00
#
_symmetry.space_group_name_H-M   'P 1'
#
loop_
_entity.id
_entity.type
_entity.pdbx_description
1 polymer ?
#
loop_
_entity_poly.entity_id
_entity_poly.type
_entity_poly.pdbx_seq_one_letter_code
_entity_poly.pdbx_strand_id
1 'polypeptide(L)'
;MLKFLLSSLYLAALLPMYLVWSREQVERQIDKMQEAVFNSPGAEAPITPAIVVGGITLLTSHMVIARRGLQLSLTASLMSMLTGGAAGYLGWLQWQKGAR
;
A
#
# COMPACT_ATOMS: atom_id res chain seq x y z
N MET A 1 18.19 -11.60 12.71
CA MET A 1 17.88 -10.16 12.81
C MET A 1 17.99 -9.43 11.48
N LEU A 2 19.10 -9.53 10.74
CA LEU A 2 19.25 -8.87 9.43
C LEU A 2 18.09 -9.16 8.45
N LYS A 3 17.69 -10.43 8.31
CA LYS A 3 16.57 -10.83 7.44
C LYS A 3 15.24 -10.16 7.81
N PHE A 4 14.98 -9.97 9.11
CA PHE A 4 13.80 -9.26 9.59
C PHE A 4 13.86 -7.78 9.20
N LEU A 5 15.01 -7.13 9.42
CA LEU A 5 15.20 -5.73 9.04
C LEU A 5 15.03 -5.51 7.54
N LEU A 6 15.62 -6.37 6.71
CA LEU A 6 15.45 -6.30 5.26
C LEU A 6 13.98 -6.43 4.86
N SER A 7 13.26 -7.40 5.46
CA SER A 7 11.82 -7.60 5.27
C SER A 7 10.99 -6.36 5.67
N SER A 8 11.32 -5.72 6.78
CA SER A 8 10.62 -4.51 7.22
C SER A 8 10.96 -3.30 6.36
N LEU A 9 12.23 -3.11 5.99
CA LEU A 9 12.72 -1.94 5.25
C LEU A 9 12.18 -1.89 3.83
N TYR A 10 12.18 -3.03 3.12
CA TYR A 10 11.68 -3.02 1.75
C TYR A 10 10.17 -2.70 1.73
N LEU A 11 9.38 -3.24 2.67
CA LEU A 11 7.97 -2.89 2.79
C LEU A 11 7.79 -1.41 3.15
N ALA A 12 8.59 -0.89 4.08
CA ALA A 12 8.58 0.53 4.46
C ALA A 12 8.91 1.45 3.29
N ALA A 13 9.76 1.01 2.34
CA ALA A 13 10.10 1.78 1.15
C ALA A 13 9.01 1.70 0.07
N LEU A 14 8.40 0.53 -0.14
CA LEU A 14 7.39 0.32 -1.18
C LEU A 14 6.02 0.88 -0.81
N LEU A 15 5.65 0.82 0.47
CA LEU A 15 4.33 1.24 0.93
C LEU A 15 4.00 2.70 0.60
N PRO A 16 4.88 3.70 0.82
CA PRO A 16 4.61 5.08 0.41
C PRO A 16 4.29 5.23 -1.07
N MET A 17 5.01 4.53 -1.95
CA MET A 17 4.77 4.57 -3.39
C MET A 17 3.39 4.01 -3.74
N TYR A 18 3.02 2.88 -3.13
CA TYR A 18 1.68 2.32 -3.27
C TYR A 18 0.60 3.28 -2.78
N LEU A 19 0.80 3.94 -1.63
CA LEU A 19 -0.17 4.89 -1.08
C LEU A 19 -0.34 6.12 -1.97
N VAL A 20 0.74 6.70 -2.50
CA VAL A 20 0.68 7.81 -3.46
C VAL A 20 -0.06 7.39 -4.72
N TRP A 21 0.34 6.27 -5.32
CA TRP A 21 -0.32 5.74 -6.51
C TRP A 21 -1.80 5.45 -6.28
N SER A 22 -2.16 4.83 -5.15
CA SER A 22 -3.56 4.53 -4.82
C SER A 22 -4.39 5.80 -4.68
N ARG A 23 -3.81 6.86 -4.12
CA ARG A 23 -4.48 8.15 -3.98
C ARG A 23 -4.78 8.76 -5.35
N GLU A 24 -3.82 8.73 -6.27
CA GLU A 24 -4.04 9.20 -7.64
C GLU A 24 -5.14 8.39 -8.36
N GLN A 25 -5.21 7.07 -8.13
CA GLN A 25 -6.28 6.25 -8.71
C GLN A 25 -7.65 6.65 -8.16
N VAL A 26 -7.75 6.93 -6.85
CA VAL A 26 -9.00 7.39 -6.22
C VAL A 26 -9.39 8.77 -6.74
N GLU A 27 -8.45 9.72 -6.82
CA GLU A 27 -8.71 11.07 -7.31
C GLU A 27 -9.24 11.03 -8.76
N ARG A 28 -8.60 10.28 -9.66
CA ARG A 28 -9.11 10.09 -11.04
C ARG A 28 -10.49 9.44 -11.10
N GLN A 29 -10.78 8.52 -10.18
CA GLN A 29 -12.10 7.87 -10.13
C GLN A 29 -13.17 8.86 -9.64
N ILE A 30 -12.85 9.70 -8.66
CA ILE A 30 -13.72 10.76 -8.18
C ILE A 30 -13.99 11.77 -9.30
N ASP A 31 -12.97 12.20 -10.04
CA ASP A 31 -13.13 13.13 -11.16
C ASP A 31 -14.10 12.58 -12.22
N LYS A 32 -13.97 11.30 -12.58
CA LYS A 32 -14.90 10.62 -13.49
C LYS A 32 -16.33 10.57 -12.95
N MET A 33 -16.48 10.25 -11.66
CA MET A 33 -17.80 10.23 -11.02
C MET A 33 -18.45 11.61 -11.01
N GLN A 34 -17.65 12.68 -10.84
CA GLN A 34 -18.10 14.07 -10.89
C GLN A 34 -18.49 14.50 -12.31
N GLU A 35 -17.74 14.09 -13.33
CA GLU A 35 -18.08 14.35 -14.73
C GLU A 35 -19.37 13.60 -15.16
N ALA A 36 -19.59 12.40 -14.62
CA ALA A 36 -20.75 11.56 -14.89
C ALA A 36 -22.03 11.92 -14.09
N VAL A 37 -22.01 13.00 -13.29
CA VAL A 37 -23.12 13.43 -12.40
C VAL A 37 -24.44 13.63 -13.14
N PHE A 38 -24.43 13.88 -14.46
CA PHE A 38 -25.66 14.02 -15.24
C PHE A 38 -26.34 12.70 -15.63
N ASN A 39 -25.64 11.55 -15.64
CA ASN A 39 -26.18 10.28 -16.13
C ASN A 39 -26.37 9.20 -15.05
N SER A 40 -25.58 9.19 -13.96
CA SER A 40 -25.74 8.19 -12.88
C SER A 40 -24.98 8.57 -11.60
N PRO A 41 -25.55 9.34 -10.67
CA PRO A 41 -24.90 9.67 -9.40
C PRO A 41 -24.67 8.39 -8.56
N GLY A 42 -23.41 8.12 -8.19
CA GLY A 42 -23.06 7.11 -7.18
C GLY A 42 -23.01 5.65 -7.63
N ALA A 43 -22.99 5.36 -8.94
CA ALA A 43 -22.96 3.98 -9.43
C ALA A 43 -21.61 3.26 -9.23
N GLU A 44 -20.50 4.02 -9.16
CA GLU A 44 -19.14 3.44 -9.10
C GLU A 44 -18.47 3.67 -7.74
N ALA A 45 -17.74 2.67 -7.26
CA ALA A 45 -17.00 2.79 -6.00
C ALA A 45 -15.72 3.63 -6.19
N PRO A 46 -15.37 4.51 -5.24
CA PRO A 46 -14.13 5.29 -5.31
C PRO A 46 -12.88 4.40 -5.18
N ILE A 47 -13.01 3.22 -4.57
CA ILE A 47 -11.96 2.21 -4.53
C ILE A 47 -12.06 1.36 -5.79
N THR A 48 -11.11 1.54 -6.70
CA THR A 48 -11.05 0.76 -7.94
C THR A 48 -10.55 -0.67 -7.69
N PRO A 49 -10.94 -1.65 -8.51
CA PRO A 49 -10.38 -3.00 -8.45
C PRO A 49 -8.85 -3.04 -8.52
N ALA A 50 -8.24 -2.09 -9.23
CA ALA A 50 -6.79 -1.96 -9.33
C ALA A 50 -6.12 -1.70 -7.97
N ILE A 51 -6.74 -0.87 -7.11
CA ILE A 51 -6.23 -0.62 -5.75
C ILE A 51 -6.29 -1.91 -4.93
N VAL A 52 -7.41 -2.63 -4.98
CA VAL A 52 -7.58 -3.89 -4.24
C VAL A 52 -6.54 -4.92 -4.67
N VAL A 53 -6.36 -5.11 -5.98
CA VAL A 53 -5.37 -6.03 -6.55
C VAL A 53 -3.94 -5.60 -6.16
N GLY A 54 -3.64 -4.29 -6.19
CA GLY A 54 -2.34 -3.76 -5.76
C GLY A 54 -2.05 -4.06 -4.29
N GLY A 55 -3.02 -3.82 -3.39
CA GLY A 55 -2.89 -4.12 -1.97
C GLY A 55 -2.69 -5.61 -1.68
N ILE A 56 -3.48 -6.48 -2.33
CA ILE A 56 -3.30 -7.95 -2.22
C ILE A 56 -1.92 -8.36 -2.72
N THR A 57 -1.46 -7.79 -3.84
CA THR A 57 -0.14 -8.07 -4.42
C THR A 57 0.98 -7.65 -3.46
N LEU A 58 0.87 -6.49 -2.83
CA LEU A 58 1.85 -6.02 -1.84
C LEU A 58 1.91 -6.96 -0.61
N LEU A 59 0.77 -7.35 -0.07
CA LEU A 59 0.70 -8.24 1.09
C LEU A 59 1.21 -9.66 0.77
N THR A 60 0.79 -10.21 -0.36
CA THR A 60 1.20 -11.57 -0.78
C THR A 60 2.67 -11.62 -1.14
N SER A 61 3.19 -10.63 -1.87
CA SER A 61 4.62 -10.52 -2.16
C SER A 61 5.44 -10.40 -0.87
N HIS A 62 4.97 -9.66 0.14
CA HIS A 62 5.61 -9.64 1.45
C HIS A 62 5.71 -11.00 2.08
N MET A 63 4.60 -11.72 2.13
CA MET A 63 4.57 -13.05 2.73
C MET A 63 5.46 -14.04 1.97
N VAL A 64 5.53 -13.95 0.65
CA VAL A 64 6.40 -14.79 -0.17
C VAL A 64 7.87 -14.44 0.06
N ILE A 65 8.25 -13.17 0.00
CA ILE A 65 9.63 -12.71 0.21
C ILE A 65 10.09 -13.06 1.63
N ALA A 66 9.29 -12.74 2.65
CA ALA A 66 9.63 -12.98 4.04
C ALA A 66 9.76 -14.48 4.36
N ARG A 67 8.80 -15.31 3.91
CA ARG A 67 8.79 -16.74 4.27
C ARG A 67 9.63 -17.62 3.35
N ARG A 68 9.65 -17.35 2.05
CA ARG A 68 10.36 -18.20 1.07
C ARG A 68 11.73 -17.62 0.73
N GLY A 69 11.84 -16.32 0.51
CA GLY A 69 13.12 -15.67 0.20
C GLY A 69 14.03 -15.54 1.42
N LEU A 70 13.49 -15.03 2.52
CA LEU A 70 14.23 -14.72 3.74
C LEU A 70 14.06 -15.78 4.83
N GLN A 71 13.24 -16.82 4.61
CA GLN A 71 13.06 -17.95 5.51
C GLN A 71 12.67 -17.53 6.94
N LEU A 72 11.90 -16.45 7.08
CA LEU A 72 11.38 -16.01 8.37
C LEU A 72 10.26 -16.95 8.83
N SER A 73 10.17 -17.16 10.15
CA SER A 73 9.01 -17.81 10.75
C SER A 73 7.75 -16.99 10.47
N LEU A 74 6.57 -17.63 10.52
CA LEU A 74 5.31 -16.92 10.28
C LEU A 74 5.16 -15.71 11.22
N THR A 75 5.46 -15.89 12.50
CA THR A 75 5.42 -14.80 13.49
C THR A 75 6.39 -13.68 13.15
N ALA A 76 7.64 -14.00 12.79
CA ALA A 76 8.63 -12.98 12.40
C ALA A 76 8.22 -12.26 11.10
N SER A 77 7.62 -12.97 10.15
CA SER A 77 7.08 -12.40 8.91
C SER A 77 5.98 -11.39 9.20
N LEU A 78 4.99 -11.76 10.04
CA LEU A 78 3.89 -10.88 10.44
C LEU A 78 4.40 -9.66 11.21
N MET A 79 5.31 -9.85 12.16
CA MET A 79 5.91 -8.74 12.89
C MET A 79 6.69 -7.81 11.97
N SER A 80 7.46 -8.34 11.00
CA SER A 80 8.18 -7.50 10.03
C SER A 80 7.22 -6.71 9.13
N MET A 81 6.06 -7.29 8.82
CA MET A 81 5.00 -6.62 8.07
C MET A 81 4.43 -5.44 8.86
N LEU A 82 4.11 -5.65 10.14
CA LEU A 82 3.60 -4.59 11.01
C LEU A 82 4.64 -3.48 11.21
N THR A 83 5.89 -3.83 11.48
CA THR A 83 6.97 -2.85 11.67
C THR A 83 7.25 -2.07 10.38
N GLY A 84 7.40 -2.76 9.25
CA GLY A 84 7.62 -2.13 7.95
C GLY A 84 6.42 -1.29 7.50
N GLY A 85 5.21 -1.79 7.70
CA GLY A 85 3.97 -1.08 7.38
C GLY A 85 3.80 0.19 8.21
N ALA A 86 4.04 0.13 9.52
CA ALA A 86 4.01 1.30 10.38
C ALA A 86 5.09 2.33 9.98
N ALA A 87 6.31 1.89 9.73
CA ALA A 87 7.40 2.77 9.30
C ALA A 87 7.12 3.44 7.94
N GLY A 88 6.63 2.68 6.96
CA GLY A 88 6.26 3.20 5.65
C GLY A 88 5.09 4.19 5.73
N TYR A 89 4.06 3.88 6.52
CA TYR A 89 2.94 4.80 6.73
C TYR A 89 3.38 6.11 7.39
N LEU A 90 4.21 6.04 8.43
CA LEU A 90 4.78 7.23 9.08
C LEU A 90 5.65 8.04 8.13
N GLY A 91 6.48 7.37 7.31
CA GLY A 91 7.30 8.03 6.29
C GLY A 91 6.45 8.74 5.24
N TRP A 92 5.36 8.11 4.78
CA TRP A 92 4.39 8.73 3.88
C TRP A 92 3.71 9.95 4.50
N LEU A 93 3.30 9.89 5.78
CA LEU A 93 2.75 11.05 6.50
C LEU A 93 3.74 12.21 6.58
N GLN A 94 5.02 11.92 6.83
CA GLN A 94 6.07 12.95 6.85
C GLN A 94 6.27 13.57 5.47
N TRP A 95 6.31 12.75 4.42
CA TRP A 95 6.42 13.24 3.04
C TRP A 95 5.25 14.17 2.69
N GLN A 96 4.02 13.81 3.05
CA GLN A 96 2.86 14.67 2.82
C GLN A 96 2.94 16.02 3.55
N LYS A 97 3.55 16.06 4.74
CA LYS A 97 3.74 17.31 5.49
C LYS A 97 4.78 18.22 4.84
N GLY A 98 5.84 17.67 4.26
CA GLY A 98 6.89 18.45 3.59
C GLY A 98 6.53 18.92 2.17
N ALA A 99 5.48 18.36 1.57
CA ALA A 99 4.99 18.73 0.24
C ALA A 99 3.89 19.82 0.25
N ARG A 100 3.51 20.32 1.44
CA ARG A 100 2.58 21.44 1.64
C ARG A 100 3.37 22.68 2.04
#